data_AF-A0A538LRA5-F1
#
_entry.id   AF-A0A538LRA5-F1
#
_cell.length_a   1.000
_cell.length_b   1.000
_cell.length_c   1.000
_cell.angle_alpha   90.00
_cell.angle_beta   90.00
_cell.angle_gamma   90.00
#
_symmetry.space_group_name_H-M   'P 1'
#
loop_
_entity.id
_entity.type
_entity.pdbx_description
1 polymer ?
#
loop_
_entity_poly.entity_id
_entity_poly.type
_entity_poly.pdbx_seq_one_letter_code
_entity_poly.pdbx_strand_id
1 'polypeptide(L)'
;MRDRPGVERGGPPGAGRGHRAQARAGDDDWLLRRAELGCLSRSPSACNAFWRDKTGFDESVRFPVSPATPPTPVVSHARRAFVTPFGVTKPDSKKWELPPRARPISLGPPPGRVVGSCPDDATNLIGDHTDYTGGLALPMAIDLGTDVVLERDAALGRLELTSLDRRGRAVVDLSEPFADAAGDAPRWARYVAAVVATVAPSSGGVGTVSSTVPIGAGLASSAALEVAVALAVGAGGSPVQLARACQEAEQLAVGVPCGVMDQLTSVCGQRGHALLLDCASLDVSPVALPEDIEIVALHSGRARGLAGSAYAARRAECEAAAAAVGPLREAALVDVESVRDPVLRRRARHVVTENARVQEAAQAMAAGDLTAAGAAMAASHRSLADDFEVSTPELDALVAELLATRGVYGARLTGGGFGGCVVALAEPGVVVPSDSRPGWVLRASAGASVEVVQSS
;
A
#
# COMPACT_ATOMS: atom_id res chain seq x y z
N MET A 1 40.01 -5.66 -63.83
CA MET A 1 41.42 -6.13 -63.89
C MET A 1 41.64 -7.08 -62.73
N ARG A 2 41.88 -8.35 -63.07
CA ARG A 2 42.54 -9.45 -62.32
C ARG A 2 42.06 -9.77 -60.88
N ASP A 3 41.81 -11.01 -60.46
CA ASP A 3 41.76 -12.34 -61.07
C ASP A 3 40.97 -13.26 -60.11
N ARG A 4 40.21 -14.21 -60.67
CA ARG A 4 39.65 -15.44 -60.04
C ARG A 4 40.74 -16.56 -60.09
N PRO A 5 40.49 -17.85 -59.77
CA PRO A 5 39.71 -18.54 -58.71
C PRO A 5 40.52 -19.70 -58.06
N GLY A 6 39.91 -20.46 -57.14
CA GLY A 6 40.42 -21.77 -56.69
C GLY A 6 39.31 -22.65 -56.09
N VAL A 7 38.83 -23.57 -56.91
CA VAL A 7 37.86 -24.66 -56.69
C VAL A 7 38.73 -25.92 -56.46
N GLU A 8 38.46 -26.93 -55.61
CA GLU A 8 37.46 -28.00 -55.79
C GLU A 8 37.66 -29.19 -54.80
N ARG A 9 36.55 -29.92 -54.56
CA ARG A 9 36.40 -31.41 -54.44
C ARG A 9 36.87 -32.19 -53.18
N GLY A 10 35.93 -32.96 -52.63
CA GLY A 10 36.20 -34.17 -51.83
C GLY A 10 34.97 -34.75 -51.12
N GLY A 11 34.15 -35.54 -51.84
CA GLY A 11 33.05 -36.35 -51.28
C GLY A 11 33.49 -37.72 -50.70
N PRO A 12 32.54 -38.57 -50.26
CA PRO A 12 32.62 -39.45 -49.08
C PRO A 12 33.05 -40.91 -49.34
N PRO A 13 33.20 -41.73 -48.28
CA PRO A 13 32.26 -42.84 -48.00
C PRO A 13 32.00 -43.00 -46.47
N GLY A 14 31.04 -43.73 -45.90
CA GLY A 14 30.13 -44.77 -46.38
C GLY A 14 30.07 -45.94 -45.36
N ALA A 15 28.95 -46.05 -44.64
CA ALA A 15 28.29 -47.26 -44.08
C ALA A 15 28.85 -48.03 -42.85
N GLY A 16 27.94 -48.36 -41.90
CA GLY A 16 28.04 -49.64 -41.16
C GLY A 16 27.38 -49.85 -39.78
N ARG A 17 26.03 -49.84 -39.72
CA ARG A 17 25.13 -50.76 -38.97
C ARG A 17 25.06 -50.80 -37.43
N GLY A 18 23.81 -50.78 -36.92
CA GLY A 18 23.42 -51.33 -35.62
C GLY A 18 22.05 -50.84 -35.10
N HIS A 19 21.01 -51.67 -35.20
CA HIS A 19 19.64 -51.44 -34.72
C HIS A 19 19.51 -51.15 -33.21
N ARG A 20 18.64 -50.20 -32.85
CA ARG A 20 17.52 -50.39 -31.89
C ARG A 20 16.63 -49.13 -31.87
N ALA A 21 15.36 -49.30 -32.26
CA ALA A 21 14.30 -48.35 -31.96
C ALA A 21 13.89 -48.54 -30.49
N GLN A 22 13.88 -47.47 -29.70
CA GLN A 22 13.22 -47.43 -28.40
C GLN A 22 12.62 -46.03 -28.21
N ALA A 23 11.29 -46.00 -28.21
CA ALA A 23 10.48 -44.91 -27.71
C ALA A 23 10.56 -44.85 -26.18
N ARG A 24 10.50 -43.63 -25.61
CA ARG A 24 10.04 -43.19 -24.27
C ARG A 24 10.74 -41.86 -23.93
N ALA A 25 10.18 -40.91 -23.21
CA ALA A 25 8.83 -40.53 -22.82
C ALA A 25 9.06 -39.19 -22.11
N GLY A 26 8.52 -38.09 -22.64
CA GLY A 26 8.24 -36.91 -21.81
C GLY A 26 6.89 -37.15 -21.15
N ASP A 27 6.75 -36.83 -19.86
CA ASP A 27 5.46 -36.60 -19.18
C ASP A 27 5.72 -36.22 -17.70
N ASP A 28 6.24 -35.01 -17.44
CA ASP A 28 6.13 -34.33 -16.14
C ASP A 28 5.32 -33.03 -16.22
N ASP A 29 4.69 -32.75 -17.37
CA ASP A 29 3.94 -31.50 -17.64
C ASP A 29 2.42 -31.60 -17.36
N TRP A 30 1.94 -32.76 -16.87
CA TRP A 30 0.50 -33.02 -16.74
C TRP A 30 -0.11 -32.51 -15.43
N LEU A 31 0.66 -32.45 -14.34
CA LEU A 31 0.17 -31.97 -13.04
C LEU A 31 0.09 -30.44 -12.98
N LEU A 32 0.98 -29.74 -13.70
CA LEU A 32 1.02 -28.27 -13.75
C LEU A 32 -0.13 -27.68 -14.59
N ARG A 33 -0.55 -28.34 -15.67
CA ARG A 33 -1.66 -27.87 -16.51
C ARG A 33 -3.05 -28.09 -15.92
N ARG A 34 -3.18 -28.84 -14.83
CA ARG A 34 -4.47 -29.08 -14.15
C ARG A 34 -4.89 -27.93 -13.23
N ALA A 35 -3.95 -27.06 -12.83
CA ALA A 35 -4.21 -25.92 -11.97
C ALA A 35 -4.62 -24.65 -12.76
N GLU A 36 -4.26 -24.55 -14.04
CA GLU A 36 -4.48 -23.33 -14.85
C GLU A 36 -5.83 -23.25 -15.57
N LEU A 37 -6.67 -24.30 -15.53
CA LEU A 37 -7.99 -24.29 -16.17
C LEU A 37 -9.06 -24.77 -15.19
N GLY A 38 -9.66 -23.81 -14.48
CA GLY A 38 -10.73 -24.01 -13.51
C GLY A 38 -11.89 -24.87 -14.04
N CYS A 39 -11.89 -26.15 -13.68
CA CYS A 39 -13.04 -27.04 -13.84
C CYS A 39 -13.93 -26.97 -12.60
N LEU A 40 -14.73 -25.91 -12.49
CA LEU A 40 -15.90 -25.89 -11.64
C LEU A 40 -17.09 -26.45 -12.46
N SER A 41 -17.73 -27.51 -11.93
CA SER A 41 -19.09 -28.00 -12.26
C SER A 41 -19.36 -29.05 -13.38
N ARG A 42 -18.53 -30.07 -13.61
CA ARG A 42 -18.97 -31.23 -14.43
C ARG A 42 -18.61 -32.60 -13.84
N SER A 43 -19.56 -33.54 -13.95
CA SER A 43 -19.46 -34.91 -13.41
C SER A 43 -18.26 -35.68 -13.98
N PRO A 44 -17.75 -36.72 -13.28
CA PRO A 44 -16.60 -37.52 -13.72
C PRO A 44 -16.73 -38.08 -15.14
N SER A 45 -17.97 -38.39 -15.55
CA SER A 45 -18.34 -38.89 -16.88
C SER A 45 -18.13 -37.86 -18.01
N ALA A 46 -18.28 -36.56 -17.75
CA ALA A 46 -18.07 -35.51 -18.77
C ALA A 46 -16.58 -35.20 -18.99
N CYS A 47 -15.74 -35.39 -17.96
CA CYS A 47 -14.29 -35.20 -18.06
C CYS A 47 -13.66 -36.27 -18.97
N ASN A 48 -14.10 -37.53 -18.85
CA ASN A 48 -13.59 -38.62 -19.68
C ASN A 48 -13.96 -38.49 -21.17
N ALA A 49 -15.10 -37.87 -21.50
CA ALA A 49 -15.49 -37.62 -22.89
C ALA A 49 -14.64 -36.53 -23.56
N PHE A 50 -14.26 -35.49 -22.80
CA PHE A 50 -13.42 -34.39 -23.30
C PHE A 50 -11.99 -34.85 -23.64
N TRP A 51 -11.41 -35.73 -22.82
CA TRP A 51 -10.05 -36.25 -23.06
C TRP A 51 -9.99 -37.31 -24.16
N ARG A 52 -11.06 -38.10 -24.38
CA ARG A 52 -11.15 -39.06 -25.50
C ARG A 52 -11.04 -38.40 -26.87
N ASP A 53 -11.58 -37.19 -27.04
CA ASP A 53 -11.63 -36.49 -28.33
C ASP A 53 -10.33 -35.70 -28.63
N LYS A 54 -9.50 -35.41 -27.62
CA LYS A 54 -8.34 -34.51 -27.75
C LYS A 54 -6.97 -35.19 -27.73
N THR A 55 -6.82 -36.39 -27.20
CA THR A 55 -5.48 -37.02 -27.04
C THR A 55 -5.33 -38.44 -27.55
N GLY A 56 -6.37 -39.09 -28.08
CA GLY A 56 -6.24 -40.40 -28.74
C GLY A 56 -5.63 -41.51 -27.87
N PHE A 57 -5.95 -41.55 -26.58
CA PHE A 57 -5.34 -42.46 -25.60
C PHE A 57 -6.06 -43.81 -25.52
N ASP A 58 -5.29 -44.91 -25.52
CA ASP A 58 -5.74 -46.32 -25.55
C ASP A 58 -5.89 -46.94 -24.12
N GLU A 59 -6.94 -47.74 -23.92
CA GLU A 59 -7.40 -48.27 -22.62
C GLU A 59 -6.69 -49.58 -22.20
N SER A 60 -5.41 -49.54 -21.81
CA SER A 60 -4.71 -50.75 -21.34
C SER A 60 -3.91 -50.63 -20.03
N VAL A 61 -4.29 -49.73 -19.12
CA VAL A 61 -3.69 -49.69 -17.76
C VAL A 61 -4.77 -49.80 -16.68
N ARG A 62 -4.84 -50.96 -16.01
CA ARG A 62 -5.65 -51.19 -14.80
C ARG A 62 -4.77 -51.03 -13.55
N PHE A 63 -5.21 -50.23 -12.59
CA PHE A 63 -4.65 -50.20 -11.23
C PHE A 63 -5.58 -50.90 -10.24
N PRO A 64 -5.04 -51.65 -9.25
CA PRO A 64 -5.83 -52.50 -8.37
C PRO A 64 -6.57 -51.72 -7.29
N VAL A 65 -7.85 -52.05 -7.08
CA VAL A 65 -8.68 -51.57 -5.96
C VAL A 65 -8.68 -52.67 -4.90
N SER A 66 -8.24 -52.38 -3.68
CA SER A 66 -8.31 -53.31 -2.54
C SER A 66 -9.58 -53.05 -1.71
N PRO A 67 -10.35 -54.07 -1.28
CA PRO A 67 -11.57 -53.90 -0.52
C PRO A 67 -11.28 -53.81 0.98
N ALA A 68 -11.60 -52.68 1.62
CA ALA A 68 -11.59 -52.56 3.08
C ALA A 68 -13.04 -52.63 3.63
N THR A 69 -13.22 -53.56 4.54
CA THR A 69 -14.41 -53.92 5.32
C THR A 69 -15.01 -52.75 6.11
N PRO A 70 -16.34 -52.61 6.26
CA PRO A 70 -16.94 -51.54 7.07
C PRO A 70 -16.93 -51.89 8.57
N PRO A 71 -16.68 -50.94 9.48
CA PRO A 71 -16.89 -51.16 10.91
C PRO A 71 -18.35 -50.93 11.32
N THR A 72 -18.82 -51.77 12.24
CA THR A 72 -20.09 -51.74 12.98
C THR A 72 -20.34 -50.40 13.71
N PRO A 73 -21.61 -49.97 13.89
CA PRO A 73 -21.93 -48.68 14.47
C PRO A 73 -21.91 -48.72 16.01
N VAL A 74 -21.14 -47.82 16.62
CA VAL A 74 -21.31 -47.44 18.02
C VAL A 74 -22.25 -46.22 18.06
N VAL A 75 -23.42 -46.41 18.64
CA VAL A 75 -24.41 -45.35 18.86
C VAL A 75 -23.95 -44.49 20.04
N SER A 76 -23.63 -43.23 19.80
CA SER A 76 -23.70 -42.19 20.83
C SER A 76 -24.27 -40.91 20.23
N HIS A 77 -25.18 -40.30 20.98
CA HIS A 77 -26.03 -39.20 20.52
C HIS A 77 -25.21 -37.91 20.36
N ALA A 78 -25.00 -37.48 19.12
CA ALA A 78 -24.62 -36.11 18.80
C ALA A 78 -25.46 -35.63 17.60
N ARG A 79 -26.07 -34.46 17.76
CA ARG A 79 -27.01 -33.85 16.81
C ARG A 79 -26.33 -33.64 15.45
N ARG A 80 -27.04 -34.05 14.39
CA ARG A 80 -26.68 -33.81 12.97
C ARG A 80 -26.52 -32.31 12.71
N ALA A 81 -25.33 -31.88 12.34
CA ALA A 81 -25.12 -30.65 11.55
C ALA A 81 -24.79 -31.07 10.12
N PHE A 82 -25.60 -30.62 9.17
CA PHE A 82 -25.34 -30.73 7.74
C PHE A 82 -24.07 -29.94 7.40
N VAL A 83 -23.07 -30.61 6.83
CA VAL A 83 -21.89 -29.96 6.25
C VAL A 83 -22.16 -29.77 4.76
N THR A 84 -22.36 -28.53 4.35
CA THR A 84 -22.26 -28.10 2.96
C THR A 84 -20.77 -27.86 2.61
N PRO A 85 -20.26 -28.31 1.46
CA PRO A 85 -18.97 -27.86 0.98
C PRO A 85 -19.15 -26.41 0.49
N PHE A 86 -18.26 -25.50 0.89
CA PHE A 86 -18.38 -24.02 0.86
C PHE A 86 -19.22 -23.45 2.01
N GLY A 87 -18.64 -23.47 3.21
CA GLY A 87 -19.03 -22.59 4.30
C GLY A 87 -18.01 -21.47 4.42
N VAL A 88 -18.31 -20.30 3.85
CA VAL A 88 -17.78 -19.04 4.38
C VAL A 88 -18.40 -18.93 5.76
N THR A 89 -17.66 -19.30 6.81
CA THR A 89 -18.02 -18.92 8.17
C THR A 89 -17.96 -17.41 8.23
N LYS A 90 -19.11 -16.76 8.48
CA LYS A 90 -19.11 -15.38 8.98
C LYS A 90 -18.07 -15.32 10.10
N PRO A 91 -17.08 -14.42 10.03
CA PRO A 91 -16.19 -14.24 11.17
C PRO A 91 -17.07 -13.91 12.37
N ASP A 92 -16.85 -14.63 13.47
CA ASP A 92 -17.45 -14.32 14.75
C ASP A 92 -17.28 -12.82 14.98
N SER A 93 -18.38 -12.11 15.20
CA SER A 93 -18.37 -10.72 15.61
C SER A 93 -17.88 -10.64 17.06
N LYS A 94 -16.63 -11.01 17.31
CA LYS A 94 -15.93 -10.62 18.52
C LYS A 94 -15.76 -9.12 18.40
N LYS A 95 -16.60 -8.40 19.15
CA LYS A 95 -16.41 -6.98 19.43
C LYS A 95 -14.95 -6.78 19.83
N TRP A 96 -14.23 -6.07 18.98
CA TRP A 96 -12.91 -5.56 19.31
C TRP A 96 -13.10 -4.60 20.48
N GLU A 97 -12.60 -4.98 21.66
CA GLU A 97 -12.56 -4.05 22.78
C GLU A 97 -11.50 -3.00 22.46
N LEU A 98 -11.96 -1.76 22.26
CA LEU A 98 -11.13 -0.61 21.94
C LEU A 98 -10.08 -0.40 23.04
N PRO A 99 -8.77 -0.35 22.73
CA PRO A 99 -7.79 0.20 23.65
C PRO A 99 -8.08 1.68 23.91
N PRO A 100 -7.55 2.26 25.01
CA PRO A 100 -7.89 3.61 25.44
C PRO A 100 -7.64 4.64 24.33
N ARG A 101 -8.65 5.50 24.11
CA ARG A 101 -8.64 6.60 23.14
C ARG A 101 -7.34 7.41 23.23
N ALA A 102 -6.77 7.74 22.06
CA ALA A 102 -5.65 8.68 21.96
C ALA A 102 -5.95 9.94 22.76
N ARG A 103 -4.96 10.42 23.54
CA ARG A 103 -5.13 11.56 24.43
C ARG A 103 -5.46 12.81 23.60
N PRO A 104 -6.43 13.65 24.03
CA PRO A 104 -6.71 14.91 23.35
C PRO A 104 -5.47 15.80 23.36
N ILE A 105 -5.18 16.41 22.20
CA ILE A 105 -4.16 17.45 22.09
C ILE A 105 -4.76 18.71 22.72
N SER A 106 -4.17 19.20 23.80
CA SER A 106 -4.71 20.33 24.55
C SER A 106 -4.64 21.63 23.74
N LEU A 107 -5.73 22.40 23.78
CA LEU A 107 -5.87 23.70 23.12
C LEU A 107 -4.74 24.67 23.48
N GLY A 108 -4.15 25.26 22.43
CA GLY A 108 -3.41 26.52 22.36
C GLY A 108 -2.66 27.03 23.60
N PRO A 109 -1.31 26.94 23.63
CA PRO A 109 -0.52 27.58 24.67
C PRO A 109 -0.45 29.11 24.50
N PRO A 110 -0.10 29.86 25.57
CA PRO A 110 0.07 31.33 25.53
C PRO A 110 1.18 31.76 24.54
N PRO A 111 1.33 33.08 24.24
CA PRO A 111 2.46 33.57 23.44
C PRO A 111 3.80 33.05 23.97
N GLY A 112 4.65 32.58 23.07
CA GLY A 112 5.92 31.91 23.37
C GLY A 112 6.39 31.01 22.23
N ARG A 113 7.57 30.42 22.42
CA ARG A 113 8.17 29.49 21.46
C ARG A 113 7.46 28.15 21.50
N VAL A 114 6.95 27.71 20.35
CA VAL A 114 6.23 26.43 20.18
C VAL A 114 7.00 25.55 19.21
N VAL A 115 7.08 24.26 19.50
CA VAL A 115 7.60 23.24 18.58
C VAL A 115 6.47 22.29 18.23
N GLY A 116 6.05 22.29 16.96
CA GLY A 116 5.18 21.27 16.40
C GLY A 116 6.03 20.21 15.71
N SER A 117 5.92 18.96 16.15
CA SER A 117 6.69 17.85 15.62
C SER A 117 5.74 16.79 15.08
N CYS A 118 5.96 16.35 13.85
CA CYS A 118 5.12 15.34 13.22
C CYS A 118 5.98 14.25 12.57
N PRO A 119 5.81 12.96 12.94
CA PRO A 119 6.37 11.88 12.13
C PRO A 119 5.72 11.86 10.75
N ASP A 120 6.42 11.28 9.79
CA ASP A 120 5.87 10.99 8.47
C ASP A 120 5.10 9.68 8.48
N ASP A 121 4.14 9.53 7.59
CA ASP A 121 3.35 8.30 7.39
C ASP A 121 3.85 7.43 6.23
N ALA A 122 4.95 7.85 5.59
CA ALA A 122 5.79 7.28 4.52
C ALA A 122 5.50 5.88 3.98
N THR A 123 5.03 4.97 4.83
CA THR A 123 4.85 3.56 4.56
C THR A 123 3.42 3.14 4.85
N ASN A 124 2.61 3.13 3.79
CA ASN A 124 1.44 2.28 3.79
C ASN A 124 1.88 0.83 3.55
N LEU A 125 1.74 -0.05 4.54
CA LEU A 125 2.17 -1.44 4.40
C LEU A 125 1.27 -2.18 3.41
N ILE A 126 -0.02 -1.83 3.35
CA ILE A 126 -1.02 -2.36 2.39
C ILE A 126 -2.31 -1.51 2.43
N GLY A 127 -3.11 -1.50 1.37
CA GLY A 127 -4.38 -0.75 1.35
C GLY A 127 -4.38 0.52 0.49
N ASP A 128 -3.45 0.66 -0.44
CA ASP A 128 -3.35 1.87 -1.27
C ASP A 128 -4.60 2.05 -2.12
N HIS A 129 -4.96 3.31 -2.38
CA HIS A 129 -6.12 3.69 -3.20
C HIS A 129 -7.48 3.21 -2.67
N THR A 130 -7.56 2.83 -1.40
CA THR A 130 -8.83 2.50 -0.72
C THR A 130 -9.33 3.64 0.15
N ASP A 131 -8.45 4.51 0.64
CA ASP A 131 -8.72 5.54 1.64
C ASP A 131 -9.78 6.57 1.20
N TYR A 132 -9.65 7.11 -0.01
CA TYR A 132 -10.65 8.03 -0.57
C TYR A 132 -11.95 7.34 -1.02
N THR A 133 -12.01 6.01 -0.98
CA THR A 133 -13.25 5.23 -1.19
C THR A 133 -13.91 4.81 0.13
N GLY A 134 -13.36 5.24 1.27
CA GLY A 134 -13.80 4.85 2.60
C GLY A 134 -13.35 3.43 3.01
N GLY A 135 -12.40 2.84 2.29
CA GLY A 135 -11.88 1.51 2.56
C GLY A 135 -10.94 1.43 3.75
N LEU A 136 -10.12 0.37 3.76
CA LEU A 136 -9.20 0.05 4.85
C LEU A 136 -7.74 0.25 4.42
N ALA A 137 -6.92 0.76 5.32
CA ALA A 137 -5.47 0.84 5.10
C ALA A 137 -4.70 0.36 6.34
N LEU A 138 -3.44 -0.06 6.14
CA LEU A 138 -2.54 -0.47 7.23
C LEU A 138 -1.20 0.27 7.17
N PRO A 139 -1.18 1.60 7.36
CA PRO A 139 0.04 2.38 7.40
C PRO A 139 0.73 2.34 8.77
N MET A 140 1.94 2.88 8.83
CA MET A 140 2.63 3.17 10.09
C MET A 140 3.29 4.56 10.04
N ALA A 141 3.21 5.29 11.16
CA ALA A 141 4.03 6.48 11.33
C ALA A 141 5.50 6.04 11.50
N ILE A 142 6.43 6.73 10.85
CA ILE A 142 7.85 6.36 10.82
C ILE A 142 8.71 7.31 11.65
N ASP A 143 9.98 6.94 11.87
CA ASP A 143 10.96 7.70 12.65
C ASP A 143 11.64 8.84 11.86
N LEU A 144 11.12 9.17 10.69
CA LEU A 144 11.40 10.42 9.97
C LEU A 144 10.22 11.38 10.18
N GLY A 145 10.45 12.68 10.05
CA GLY A 145 9.39 13.66 10.31
C GLY A 145 9.77 15.10 10.02
N THR A 146 8.86 15.99 10.34
CA THR A 146 8.99 17.44 10.18
C THR A 146 8.79 18.14 11.52
N ASP A 147 9.69 19.06 11.82
CA ASP A 147 9.63 19.94 12.98
C ASP A 147 9.43 21.39 12.54
N VAL A 148 8.50 22.08 13.19
CA VAL A 148 8.23 23.50 13.03
C VAL A 148 8.45 24.17 14.38
N VAL A 149 9.47 25.03 14.44
CA VAL A 149 9.71 25.90 15.60
C VAL A 149 9.13 27.27 15.28
N LEU A 150 8.16 27.74 16.06
CA LEU A 150 7.46 28.99 15.83
C LEU A 150 7.51 29.88 17.07
N GLU A 151 8.01 31.10 16.91
CA GLU A 151 7.80 32.19 17.86
C GLU A 151 6.47 32.86 17.51
N ARG A 152 5.42 32.60 18.31
CA ARG A 152 4.10 33.18 18.08
C ARG A 152 4.07 34.64 18.49
N ASP A 153 3.47 35.47 17.63
CA ASP A 153 3.27 36.89 17.88
C ASP A 153 1.83 37.27 17.50
N ALA A 154 1.03 37.63 18.51
CA ALA A 154 -0.36 38.03 18.33
C ALA A 154 -0.51 39.37 17.60
N ALA A 155 0.51 40.22 17.61
CA ALA A 155 0.50 41.48 16.87
C ALA A 155 0.86 41.29 15.39
N LEU A 156 1.45 40.14 15.03
CA LEU A 156 1.85 39.84 13.66
C LEU A 156 0.67 39.24 12.89
N GLY A 157 0.14 39.96 11.91
CA GLY A 157 -0.93 39.49 11.03
C GLY A 157 -0.51 38.49 9.94
N ARG A 158 0.68 37.87 10.08
CA ARG A 158 1.23 36.93 9.09
C ARG A 158 2.09 35.85 9.73
N LEU A 159 2.25 34.74 9.04
CA LEU A 159 3.16 33.65 9.37
C LEU A 159 4.38 33.69 8.45
N GLU A 160 5.58 33.67 9.04
CA GLU A 160 6.84 33.58 8.29
C GLU A 160 7.62 32.32 8.70
N LEU A 161 7.77 31.36 7.78
CA LEU A 161 8.52 30.13 8.01
C LEU A 161 9.71 30.04 7.07
N THR A 162 10.91 29.82 7.62
CA THR A 162 12.14 29.60 6.85
C THR A 162 12.55 28.13 6.90
N SER A 163 12.78 27.50 5.75
CA SER A 163 13.28 26.12 5.73
C SER A 163 14.77 26.09 6.05
N LEU A 164 15.19 25.16 6.92
CA LEU A 164 16.60 24.91 7.22
C LEU A 164 17.26 24.00 6.18
N ASP A 165 16.48 23.16 5.51
CA ASP A 165 16.96 22.18 4.52
C ASP A 165 16.94 22.72 3.09
N ARG A 166 16.19 23.80 2.83
CA ARG A 166 15.98 24.38 1.50
C ARG A 166 16.10 25.89 1.55
N ARG A 167 16.56 26.48 0.44
CA ARG A 167 16.42 27.93 0.23
C ARG A 167 14.95 28.29 0.05
N GLY A 168 14.53 29.35 0.73
CA GLY A 168 13.21 29.95 0.58
C GLY A 168 12.51 30.14 1.91
N ARG A 169 11.54 31.07 1.90
CA ARG A 169 10.69 31.39 3.04
C ARG A 169 9.23 31.35 2.57
N ALA A 170 8.37 30.76 3.37
CA ALA A 170 6.92 30.91 3.24
C ALA A 170 6.50 32.14 4.05
N VAL A 171 5.87 33.11 3.40
CA VAL A 171 5.26 34.28 4.05
C VAL A 171 3.78 34.22 3.70
N VAL A 172 2.92 34.12 4.71
CA VAL A 172 1.49 33.90 4.54
C VAL A 172 0.73 34.92 5.38
N ASP A 173 -0.01 35.82 4.74
CA ASP A 173 -0.93 36.72 5.44
C ASP A 173 -2.10 35.92 6.03
N LEU A 174 -2.47 36.18 7.28
CA LEU A 174 -3.54 35.42 7.94
C LEU A 174 -4.93 35.77 7.40
N SER A 175 -5.12 37.00 6.91
CA SER A 175 -6.39 37.48 6.37
C SER A 175 -6.60 37.06 4.91
N GLU A 176 -5.50 36.93 4.15
CA GLU A 176 -5.53 36.50 2.74
C GLU A 176 -4.47 35.42 2.44
N PRO A 177 -4.62 34.18 2.96
CA PRO A 177 -3.55 33.18 2.94
C PRO A 177 -3.07 32.75 1.55
N PHE A 178 -3.90 32.93 0.51
CA PHE A 178 -3.58 32.57 -0.87
C PHE A 178 -3.22 33.74 -1.79
N ALA A 179 -3.25 35.00 -1.31
CA ALA A 179 -2.97 36.17 -2.15
C ALA A 179 -1.58 36.09 -2.81
N ASP A 180 -0.58 35.58 -2.08
CA ASP A 180 0.81 35.47 -2.54
C ASP A 180 1.20 34.07 -3.03
N ALA A 181 0.29 33.09 -3.00
CA ALA A 181 0.58 31.70 -3.37
C ALA A 181 0.83 31.50 -4.88
N ALA A 182 0.65 32.54 -5.69
CA ALA A 182 0.89 32.56 -7.14
C ALA A 182 2.21 33.27 -7.54
N GLY A 183 2.98 33.81 -6.60
CA GLY A 183 4.25 34.49 -6.85
C GLY A 183 5.48 33.58 -6.90
N ASP A 184 6.69 34.14 -6.71
CA ASP A 184 7.98 33.43 -6.65
C ASP A 184 8.19 32.59 -5.37
N ALA A 185 7.12 32.32 -4.61
CA ALA A 185 7.18 31.56 -3.38
C ALA A 185 7.61 30.11 -3.64
N PRO A 186 8.37 29.48 -2.71
CA PRO A 186 8.72 28.08 -2.86
C PRO A 186 7.45 27.21 -2.80
N ARG A 187 7.38 26.14 -3.59
CA ARG A 187 6.19 25.28 -3.71
C ARG A 187 5.61 24.81 -2.36
N TRP A 188 6.46 24.57 -1.36
CA TRP A 188 6.01 24.11 -0.05
C TRP A 188 5.24 25.18 0.75
N ALA A 189 5.42 26.47 0.43
CA ALA A 189 4.67 27.56 1.04
C ALA A 189 3.15 27.44 0.80
N ARG A 190 2.75 26.75 -0.28
CA ARG A 190 1.35 26.50 -0.59
C ARG A 190 0.66 25.58 0.44
N TYR A 191 1.37 24.58 0.99
CA TYR A 191 0.83 23.75 2.07
C TYR A 191 0.67 24.57 3.36
N VAL A 192 1.64 25.43 3.67
CA VAL A 192 1.55 26.36 4.82
C VAL A 192 0.34 27.29 4.66
N ALA A 193 0.17 27.89 3.48
CA ALA A 193 -0.97 28.74 3.16
C ALA A 193 -2.31 28.02 3.32
N ALA A 194 -2.40 26.77 2.85
CA ALA A 194 -3.60 25.96 2.98
C ALA A 194 -3.91 25.60 4.43
N VAL A 195 -2.89 25.29 5.25
CA VAL A 195 -3.07 25.08 6.69
C VAL A 195 -3.56 26.35 7.37
N VAL A 196 -2.97 27.51 7.08
CA VAL A 196 -3.43 28.79 7.64
C VAL A 196 -4.88 29.08 7.24
N ALA A 197 -5.26 28.84 5.98
CA ALA A 197 -6.63 29.05 5.51
C ALA A 197 -7.63 28.11 6.20
N THR A 198 -7.23 26.87 6.49
CA THR A 198 -8.12 25.85 7.06
C THR A 198 -8.21 25.96 8.59
N VAL A 199 -7.07 26.15 9.27
CA VAL A 199 -7.00 26.29 10.73
C VAL A 199 -7.44 27.68 11.20
N ALA A 200 -7.25 28.71 10.37
CA ALA A 200 -7.55 30.11 10.66
C ALA A 200 -6.96 30.57 12.03
N PRO A 201 -5.64 30.51 12.22
CA PRO A 201 -5.02 30.85 13.49
C PRO A 201 -5.21 32.34 13.83
N SER A 202 -5.37 32.65 15.12
CA SER A 202 -5.59 34.01 15.61
C SER A 202 -4.32 34.84 15.80
N SER A 203 -3.14 34.24 15.63
CA SER A 203 -1.83 34.88 15.82
C SER A 203 -0.87 34.44 14.73
N GLY A 204 -0.05 35.37 14.27
CA GLY A 204 1.05 35.06 13.38
C GLY A 204 2.28 34.59 14.13
N GLY A 205 3.42 34.66 13.46
CA GLY A 205 4.70 34.35 14.07
C GLY A 205 5.81 34.20 13.05
N VAL A 206 7.02 34.06 13.56
CA VAL A 206 8.22 33.82 12.76
C VAL A 206 8.88 32.54 13.26
N GLY A 207 9.25 31.67 12.32
CA GLY A 207 9.72 30.34 12.66
C GLY A 207 10.58 29.67 11.61
N THR A 208 10.97 28.44 11.92
CA THR A 208 11.79 27.59 11.07
C THR A 208 11.15 26.22 10.88
N VAL A 209 11.40 25.62 9.72
CA VAL A 209 10.99 24.25 9.38
C VAL A 209 12.22 23.41 9.10
N SER A 210 12.30 22.23 9.71
CA SER A 210 13.30 21.20 9.38
C SER A 210 12.61 19.87 9.17
N SER A 211 13.10 19.06 8.22
CA SER A 211 12.53 17.75 7.92
C SER A 211 13.61 16.72 7.64
N THR A 212 13.49 15.55 8.27
CA THR A 212 14.31 14.37 7.96
C THR A 212 13.68 13.53 6.84
N VAL A 213 12.48 13.90 6.37
CA VAL A 213 11.78 13.19 5.31
C VAL A 213 12.43 13.47 3.95
N PRO A 214 12.80 12.44 3.18
CA PRO A 214 13.40 12.61 1.86
C PRO A 214 12.37 13.16 0.86
N ILE A 215 12.49 14.45 0.56
CA ILE A 215 11.58 15.15 -0.36
C ILE A 215 11.59 14.49 -1.74
N GLY A 216 10.40 14.17 -2.25
CA GLY A 216 10.22 13.61 -3.59
C GLY A 216 10.45 12.11 -3.70
N ALA A 217 10.77 11.43 -2.60
CA ALA A 217 10.90 9.97 -2.57
C ALA A 217 9.54 9.25 -2.61
N GLY A 218 8.43 9.98 -2.46
CA GLY A 218 7.09 9.40 -2.40
C GLY A 218 6.68 8.92 -1.00
N LEU A 219 7.41 9.35 0.02
CA LEU A 219 7.13 9.13 1.44
C LEU A 219 6.38 10.36 2.00
N ALA A 220 5.10 10.53 1.65
CA ALA A 220 4.10 11.47 2.22
C ALA A 220 4.52 12.80 2.92
N SER A 221 5.58 13.46 2.46
CA SER A 221 6.21 14.61 3.15
C SER A 221 5.32 15.84 3.39
N SER A 222 4.17 15.96 2.71
CA SER A 222 3.27 17.09 2.88
C SER A 222 2.39 16.93 4.13
N ALA A 223 1.87 15.74 4.42
CA ALA A 223 1.04 15.51 5.60
C ALA A 223 1.80 15.81 6.91
N ALA A 224 3.06 15.37 7.00
CA ALA A 224 3.93 15.68 8.15
C ALA A 224 4.15 17.19 8.32
N LEU A 225 4.39 17.91 7.21
CA LEU A 225 4.53 19.37 7.24
C LEU A 225 3.23 20.05 7.68
N GLU A 226 2.09 19.64 7.13
CA GLU A 226 0.78 20.22 7.43
C GLU A 226 0.41 20.07 8.89
N VAL A 227 0.57 18.86 9.43
CA VAL A 227 0.27 18.56 10.83
C VAL A 227 1.23 19.31 11.75
N ALA A 228 2.54 19.34 11.44
CA ALA A 228 3.51 20.09 12.25
C ALA A 228 3.20 21.59 12.27
N VAL A 229 2.85 22.18 11.12
CA VAL A 229 2.45 23.60 11.03
C VAL A 229 1.16 23.82 11.79
N ALA A 230 0.14 22.98 11.62
CA ALA A 230 -1.14 23.10 12.31
C ALA A 230 -0.95 23.10 13.84
N LEU A 231 -0.13 22.19 14.37
CA LEU A 231 0.23 22.16 15.79
C LEU A 231 0.99 23.42 16.21
N ALA A 232 1.99 23.83 15.43
CA ALA A 232 2.80 25.00 15.72
C ALA A 232 2.00 26.30 15.75
N VAL A 233 0.97 26.45 14.90
CA VAL A 233 0.05 27.62 14.91
C VAL A 233 -1.10 27.48 15.91
N GLY A 234 -1.28 26.32 16.51
CA GLY A 234 -2.17 26.12 17.66
C GLY A 234 -3.52 25.50 17.33
N ALA A 235 -3.60 24.74 16.23
CA ALA A 235 -4.75 23.88 15.96
C ALA A 235 -4.99 22.96 17.17
N GLY A 236 -6.21 22.99 17.70
CA GLY A 236 -6.66 22.09 18.75
C GLY A 236 -7.66 21.08 18.24
N GLY A 237 -8.18 20.26 19.17
CA GLY A 237 -9.22 19.29 18.88
C GLY A 237 -8.77 17.84 19.06
N SER A 238 -9.63 16.91 18.67
CA SER A 238 -9.28 15.51 18.65
C SER A 238 -8.27 15.21 17.53
N PRO A 239 -7.49 14.12 17.64
CA PRO A 239 -6.62 13.64 16.57
C PRO A 239 -7.30 13.59 15.19
N VAL A 240 -8.55 13.14 15.15
CA VAL A 240 -9.35 13.05 13.93
C VAL A 240 -9.69 14.43 13.36
N GLN A 241 -10.02 15.40 14.22
CA GLN A 241 -10.29 16.78 13.79
C GLN A 241 -9.04 17.43 13.19
N LEU A 242 -7.87 17.23 13.82
CA LEU A 242 -6.60 17.71 13.30
C LEU A 242 -6.27 17.07 11.94
N ALA A 243 -6.39 15.74 11.84
CA ALA A 243 -6.13 15.02 10.59
C ALA A 243 -7.05 15.47 9.45
N ARG A 244 -8.34 15.72 9.73
CA ARG A 244 -9.30 16.24 8.74
C ARG A 244 -8.98 17.68 8.30
N ALA A 245 -8.60 18.56 9.23
CA ALA A 245 -8.17 19.91 8.87
C ALA A 245 -6.92 19.90 7.98
N CYS A 246 -5.95 19.03 8.28
CA CYS A 246 -4.77 18.87 7.42
C CYS A 246 -5.13 18.23 6.07
N GLN A 247 -6.05 17.27 6.03
CA GLN A 247 -6.56 16.70 4.77
C GLN A 247 -7.21 17.79 3.90
N GLU A 248 -8.06 18.64 4.48
CA GLU A 248 -8.68 19.76 3.77
C GLU A 248 -7.61 20.74 3.24
N ALA A 249 -6.57 21.02 4.03
CA ALA A 249 -5.43 21.81 3.61
C ALA A 249 -4.69 21.17 2.42
N GLU A 250 -4.40 19.87 2.44
CA GLU A 250 -3.75 19.15 1.33
C GLU A 250 -4.58 19.26 0.05
N GLN A 251 -5.91 19.11 0.14
CA GLN A 251 -6.80 19.23 -1.00
C GLN A 251 -6.81 20.66 -1.57
N LEU A 252 -6.77 21.69 -0.72
CA LEU A 252 -6.62 23.08 -1.14
C LEU A 252 -5.25 23.34 -1.80
N ALA A 253 -4.19 22.77 -1.23
CA ALA A 253 -2.82 22.93 -1.68
C ALA A 253 -2.56 22.21 -3.01
N VAL A 254 -3.08 21.02 -3.22
CA VAL A 254 -2.80 20.22 -4.43
C VAL A 254 -3.90 20.38 -5.48
N GLY A 255 -5.12 20.67 -5.07
CA GLY A 255 -6.30 20.70 -5.95
C GLY A 255 -6.78 19.31 -6.35
N VAL A 256 -6.34 18.27 -5.63
CA VAL A 256 -6.74 16.88 -5.84
C VAL A 256 -7.39 16.37 -4.56
N PRO A 257 -8.58 15.75 -4.62
CA PRO A 257 -9.24 15.24 -3.43
C PRO A 257 -8.56 13.94 -2.97
N CYS A 258 -7.53 14.05 -2.13
CA CYS A 258 -6.86 12.93 -1.47
C CYS A 258 -7.71 12.33 -0.35
N GLY A 259 -7.38 11.11 0.08
CA GLY A 259 -7.97 10.53 1.30
C GLY A 259 -7.29 11.06 2.57
N VAL A 260 -7.61 10.46 3.72
CA VAL A 260 -7.24 10.95 5.06
C VAL A 260 -6.11 10.14 5.71
N MET A 261 -5.66 9.08 5.02
CA MET A 261 -4.75 8.08 5.56
C MET A 261 -3.47 8.71 6.12
N ASP A 262 -2.82 9.55 5.31
CA ASP A 262 -1.51 10.11 5.61
C ASP A 262 -1.54 10.98 6.88
N GLN A 263 -2.51 11.89 6.95
CA GLN A 263 -2.70 12.77 8.10
C GLN A 263 -3.12 11.99 9.35
N LEU A 264 -4.04 11.03 9.20
CA LEU A 264 -4.52 10.25 10.34
C LEU A 264 -3.41 9.38 10.94
N THR A 265 -2.55 8.80 10.09
CA THR A 265 -1.38 8.02 10.49
C THR A 265 -0.37 8.87 11.23
N SER A 266 -0.01 10.01 10.64
CA SER A 266 0.95 10.96 11.20
C SER A 266 0.53 11.46 12.58
N VAL A 267 -0.77 11.73 12.77
CA VAL A 267 -1.30 12.18 14.08
C VAL A 267 -1.43 11.03 15.08
N CYS A 268 -1.86 9.83 14.65
CA CYS A 268 -2.21 8.73 15.55
C CYS A 268 -1.12 7.67 15.74
N GLY A 269 0.08 7.91 15.23
CA GLY A 269 1.22 6.99 15.30
C GLY A 269 1.44 6.37 16.68
N GLN A 270 1.81 5.09 16.71
CA GLN A 270 2.15 4.37 17.93
C GLN A 270 3.42 3.56 17.74
N ARG A 271 4.38 3.72 18.66
CA ARG A 271 5.67 3.00 18.61
C ARG A 271 5.47 1.50 18.53
N GLY A 272 6.18 0.85 17.61
CA GLY A 272 6.11 -0.60 17.40
C GLY A 272 4.78 -1.10 16.82
N HIS A 273 3.92 -0.23 16.29
CA HIS A 273 2.63 -0.62 15.73
C HIS A 273 2.43 -0.03 14.34
N ALA A 274 1.81 -0.82 13.45
CA ALA A 274 1.04 -0.28 12.32
C ALA A 274 -0.36 0.11 12.81
N LEU A 275 -1.10 0.84 11.99
CA LEU A 275 -2.43 1.33 12.31
C LEU A 275 -3.42 0.79 11.29
N LEU A 276 -4.32 -0.09 11.71
CA LEU A 276 -5.46 -0.47 10.87
C LEU A 276 -6.47 0.70 10.89
N LEU A 277 -6.59 1.37 9.75
CA LEU A 277 -7.47 2.50 9.56
C LEU A 277 -8.75 2.06 8.85
N ASP A 278 -9.90 2.44 9.40
CA ASP A 278 -11.16 2.46 8.65
C ASP A 278 -11.42 3.89 8.17
N CYS A 279 -11.28 4.15 6.87
CA CYS A 279 -11.36 5.51 6.33
C CYS A 279 -12.81 6.03 6.25
N ALA A 280 -13.81 5.17 6.42
CA ALA A 280 -15.20 5.58 6.51
C ALA A 280 -15.57 6.03 7.94
N SER A 281 -15.23 5.24 8.96
CA SER A 281 -15.54 5.59 10.36
C SER A 281 -14.48 6.48 11.02
N LEU A 282 -13.27 6.53 10.46
CA LEU A 282 -12.07 7.15 11.03
C LEU A 282 -11.57 6.45 12.31
N ASP A 283 -11.95 5.19 12.48
CA ASP A 283 -11.41 4.36 13.56
C ASP A 283 -9.95 3.99 13.28
N VAL A 284 -9.14 4.06 14.33
CA VAL A 284 -7.71 3.71 14.32
C VAL A 284 -7.48 2.58 15.30
N SER A 285 -7.04 1.43 14.79
CA SER A 285 -6.75 0.24 15.60
C SER A 285 -5.27 -0.11 15.50
N PRO A 286 -4.48 0.02 16.58
CA PRO A 286 -3.08 -0.36 16.57
C PRO A 286 -2.91 -1.87 16.34
N VAL A 287 -2.00 -2.24 15.44
CA VAL A 287 -1.58 -3.62 15.14
C VAL A 287 -0.11 -3.73 15.48
N ALA A 288 0.23 -4.53 16.49
CA ALA A 288 1.61 -4.72 16.91
C ALA A 288 2.45 -5.31 15.76
N LEU A 289 3.60 -4.70 15.50
CA LEU A 289 4.59 -5.23 14.57
C LEU A 289 5.44 -6.27 15.29
N PRO A 290 5.77 -7.41 14.65
CA PRO A 290 6.75 -8.35 15.19
C PRO A 290 8.11 -7.68 15.47
N GLU A 291 8.82 -8.11 16.51
CA GLU A 291 10.09 -7.48 16.91
C GLU A 291 11.27 -7.88 16.00
N ASP A 292 11.22 -9.08 15.41
CA ASP A 292 12.30 -9.69 14.63
C ASP A 292 12.18 -9.42 13.12
N ILE A 293 11.69 -8.23 12.74
CA ILE A 293 11.57 -7.81 11.33
C ILE A 293 12.15 -6.43 11.10
N GLU A 294 12.52 -6.18 9.84
CA GLU A 294 12.76 -4.85 9.31
C GLU A 294 11.75 -4.51 8.23
N ILE A 295 11.29 -3.25 8.28
CA ILE A 295 10.51 -2.64 7.22
C ILE A 295 11.44 -1.69 6.50
N VAL A 296 11.63 -1.92 5.20
CA VAL A 296 12.59 -1.16 4.40
C VAL A 296 11.88 -0.53 3.22
N ALA A 297 11.97 0.80 3.11
CA ALA A 297 11.53 1.52 1.92
C ALA A 297 12.72 1.73 0.98
N LEU A 298 12.60 1.31 -0.27
CA LEU A 298 13.61 1.50 -1.31
C LEU A 298 13.03 2.35 -2.44
N HIS A 299 13.76 3.39 -2.83
CA HIS A 299 13.37 4.25 -3.94
C HIS A 299 13.67 3.56 -5.29
N SER A 300 12.69 3.53 -6.18
CA SER A 300 12.79 2.92 -7.53
C SER A 300 13.77 3.63 -8.48
N GLY A 301 14.33 4.77 -8.06
CA GLY A 301 15.11 5.67 -8.92
C GLY A 301 14.23 6.56 -9.82
N ARG A 302 12.90 6.36 -9.82
CA ARG A 302 11.96 7.12 -10.64
C ARG A 302 11.14 8.07 -9.77
N ALA A 303 11.30 9.37 -10.00
CA ALA A 303 10.45 10.38 -9.35
C ALA A 303 9.01 10.35 -9.91
N ARG A 304 8.03 10.73 -9.08
CA ARG A 304 6.61 10.83 -9.43
C ARG A 304 6.33 12.05 -10.32
N GLY A 305 6.61 11.94 -11.63
CA GLY A 305 6.53 13.08 -12.57
C GLY A 305 5.13 13.45 -13.09
N LEU A 306 4.13 12.57 -12.94
CA LEU A 306 2.77 12.72 -13.51
C LEU A 306 1.65 12.32 -12.52
N ALA A 307 1.96 12.24 -11.23
CA ALA A 307 1.08 11.60 -10.25
C ALA A 307 -0.24 12.33 -10.01
N GLY A 308 -0.28 13.67 -10.04
CA GLY A 308 -1.49 14.44 -9.67
C GLY A 308 -2.70 14.17 -10.59
N SER A 309 -2.51 14.25 -11.91
CA SER A 309 -3.59 14.02 -12.87
C SER A 309 -3.97 12.54 -12.98
N ALA A 310 -2.99 11.63 -12.89
CA ALA A 310 -3.24 10.19 -12.92
C ALA A 310 -3.97 9.71 -11.65
N TYR A 311 -3.62 10.24 -10.48
CA TYR A 311 -4.32 9.98 -9.23
C TYR A 311 -5.77 10.48 -9.27
N ALA A 312 -5.98 11.72 -9.75
CA ALA A 312 -7.32 12.26 -9.92
C ALA A 312 -8.18 11.39 -10.88
N ALA A 313 -7.57 10.88 -11.96
CA ALA A 313 -8.24 9.95 -12.87
C ALA A 313 -8.63 8.64 -12.18
N ARG A 314 -7.74 8.03 -11.38
CA ARG A 314 -8.04 6.80 -10.62
C ARG A 314 -9.18 6.99 -9.65
N ARG A 315 -9.22 8.13 -8.96
CA ARG A 315 -10.34 8.46 -8.07
C ARG A 315 -11.65 8.61 -8.85
N ALA A 316 -11.66 9.35 -9.96
CA ALA A 316 -12.85 9.49 -10.80
C ALA A 316 -13.35 8.15 -11.35
N GLU A 317 -12.44 7.25 -11.73
CA GLU A 317 -12.77 5.87 -12.15
C GLU A 317 -13.42 5.08 -11.00
N CYS A 318 -12.93 5.22 -9.76
CA CYS A 318 -13.54 4.58 -8.59
C CYS A 318 -14.94 5.15 -8.29
N GLU A 319 -15.12 6.47 -8.37
CA GLU A 319 -16.42 7.12 -8.18
C GLU A 319 -17.44 6.68 -9.25
N ALA A 320 -17.01 6.58 -10.51
CA ALA A 320 -17.84 6.08 -11.60
C ALA A 320 -18.21 4.60 -11.42
N ALA A 321 -17.27 3.77 -10.93
CA ALA A 321 -17.56 2.38 -10.62
C ALA A 321 -18.54 2.26 -9.43
N ALA A 322 -18.36 3.07 -8.39
CA ALA A 322 -19.25 3.11 -7.23
C ALA A 322 -20.69 3.52 -7.62
N ALA A 323 -20.84 4.43 -8.59
CA ALA A 323 -22.16 4.79 -9.11
C ALA A 323 -22.90 3.60 -9.78
N ALA A 324 -22.17 2.57 -10.23
CA ALA A 324 -22.74 1.39 -10.86
C ALA A 324 -23.08 0.26 -9.87
N VAL A 325 -22.30 0.09 -8.79
CA VAL A 325 -22.41 -1.07 -7.87
C VAL A 325 -22.67 -0.69 -6.40
N GLY A 326 -22.75 0.60 -6.10
CA GLY A 326 -22.80 1.11 -4.72
C GLY A 326 -21.40 1.37 -4.14
N PRO A 327 -21.32 1.73 -2.84
CA PRO A 327 -20.04 2.02 -2.18
C PRO A 327 -19.05 0.86 -2.32
N LEU A 328 -17.87 1.12 -2.90
CA LEU A 328 -16.88 0.06 -3.17
C LEU A 328 -16.39 -0.66 -1.90
N ARG A 329 -16.41 0.02 -0.76
CA ARG A 329 -16.13 -0.58 0.55
C ARG A 329 -17.02 -1.78 0.87
N GLU A 330 -18.28 -1.73 0.44
CA GLU A 330 -19.33 -2.71 0.79
C GLU A 330 -19.73 -3.60 -0.39
N ALA A 331 -19.19 -3.32 -1.59
CA ALA A 331 -19.54 -4.01 -2.80
C ALA A 331 -19.05 -5.47 -2.78
N ALA A 332 -19.92 -6.39 -3.22
CA ALA A 332 -19.51 -7.77 -3.42
C ALA A 332 -18.77 -7.92 -4.76
N LEU A 333 -17.75 -8.78 -4.80
CA LEU A 333 -16.96 -9.01 -6.01
C LEU A 333 -17.83 -9.46 -7.21
N VAL A 334 -18.92 -10.20 -6.96
CA VAL A 334 -19.86 -10.63 -8.00
C VAL A 334 -20.54 -9.45 -8.70
N ASP A 335 -20.88 -8.40 -7.97
CA ASP A 335 -21.50 -7.20 -8.52
C ASP A 335 -20.48 -6.40 -9.33
N VAL A 336 -19.24 -6.31 -8.83
CA VAL A 336 -18.11 -5.70 -9.56
C VAL A 336 -17.86 -6.40 -10.89
N GLU A 337 -17.89 -7.74 -10.95
CA GLU A 337 -17.66 -8.46 -12.20
C GLU A 337 -18.73 -8.18 -13.28
N SER A 338 -19.92 -7.73 -12.86
CA SER A 338 -21.01 -7.34 -13.75
C SER A 338 -20.85 -5.94 -14.38
N VAL A 339 -19.90 -5.12 -13.89
CA VAL A 339 -19.60 -3.80 -14.46
C VAL A 339 -19.15 -3.95 -15.91
N ARG A 340 -19.86 -3.26 -16.82
CA ARG A 340 -19.68 -3.40 -18.27
C ARG A 340 -18.37 -2.79 -18.77
N ASP A 341 -18.02 -1.62 -18.23
CA ASP A 341 -16.77 -0.96 -18.57
C ASP A 341 -15.60 -1.76 -17.98
N PRO A 342 -14.70 -2.31 -18.81
CA PRO A 342 -13.63 -3.16 -18.33
C PRO A 342 -12.60 -2.40 -17.48
N VAL A 343 -12.43 -1.09 -17.66
CA VAL A 343 -11.52 -0.27 -16.84
C VAL A 343 -12.14 -0.08 -15.47
N LEU A 344 -13.38 0.41 -15.40
CA LEU A 344 -14.08 0.62 -14.12
C LEU A 344 -14.18 -0.68 -13.31
N ARG A 345 -14.45 -1.81 -13.98
CA ARG A 345 -14.45 -3.13 -13.35
C ARG A 345 -13.11 -3.47 -12.70
N ARG A 346 -11.98 -3.24 -13.40
CA ARG A 346 -10.65 -3.51 -12.84
C ARG A 346 -10.36 -2.60 -11.64
N ARG A 347 -10.68 -1.30 -11.71
CA ARG A 347 -10.49 -0.37 -10.58
C ARG A 347 -11.31 -0.77 -9.35
N ALA A 348 -12.58 -1.11 -9.55
CA ALA A 348 -13.42 -1.59 -8.45
C ALA A 348 -12.95 -2.94 -7.89
N ARG A 349 -12.48 -3.87 -8.74
CA ARG A 349 -11.93 -5.16 -8.30
C ARG A 349 -10.73 -4.96 -7.40
N HIS A 350 -9.82 -4.05 -7.76
CA HIS A 350 -8.70 -3.68 -6.92
C HIS A 350 -9.19 -3.25 -5.53
N VAL A 351 -10.04 -2.21 -5.46
CA VAL A 351 -10.51 -1.66 -4.18
C VAL A 351 -11.20 -2.71 -3.30
N VAL A 352 -12.11 -3.50 -3.85
CA VAL A 352 -12.84 -4.54 -3.10
C VAL A 352 -11.89 -5.61 -2.57
N THR A 353 -10.97 -6.10 -3.42
CA THR A 353 -10.05 -7.17 -3.01
C THR A 353 -8.92 -6.65 -2.11
N GLU A 354 -8.54 -5.38 -2.23
CA GLU A 354 -7.52 -4.74 -1.39
C GLU A 354 -8.02 -4.57 0.05
N ASN A 355 -9.29 -4.18 0.25
CA ASN A 355 -9.88 -4.12 1.59
C ASN A 355 -9.80 -5.48 2.32
N ALA A 356 -10.04 -6.59 1.61
CA ALA A 356 -9.89 -7.93 2.17
C ALA A 356 -8.42 -8.23 2.52
N ARG A 357 -7.48 -7.92 1.61
CA ARG A 357 -6.04 -8.12 1.85
C ARG A 357 -5.51 -7.32 3.04
N VAL A 358 -6.03 -6.11 3.28
CA VAL A 358 -5.67 -5.29 4.45
C VAL A 358 -6.06 -6.00 5.75
N GLN A 359 -7.25 -6.58 5.82
CA GLN A 359 -7.69 -7.34 6.99
C GLN A 359 -6.83 -8.60 7.19
N GLU A 360 -6.54 -9.33 6.11
CA GLU A 360 -5.68 -10.51 6.13
C GLU A 360 -4.27 -10.17 6.63
N ALA A 361 -3.67 -9.10 6.09
CA ALA A 361 -2.34 -8.64 6.51
C ALA A 361 -2.31 -8.18 7.97
N ALA A 362 -3.32 -7.43 8.42
CA ALA A 362 -3.42 -6.99 9.81
C ALA A 362 -3.52 -8.18 10.78
N GLN A 363 -4.33 -9.19 10.44
CA GLN A 363 -4.45 -10.41 11.22
C GLN A 363 -3.15 -11.23 11.22
N ALA A 364 -2.51 -11.36 10.07
CA ALA A 364 -1.25 -12.08 9.92
C ALA A 364 -0.13 -11.41 10.72
N MET A 365 0.01 -10.08 10.65
CA MET A 365 0.98 -9.32 11.44
C MET A 365 0.74 -9.47 12.94
N ALA A 366 -0.51 -9.33 13.40
CA ALA A 366 -0.87 -9.52 14.80
C ALA A 366 -0.58 -10.94 15.32
N ALA A 367 -0.65 -11.94 14.44
CA ALA A 367 -0.34 -13.34 14.76
C ALA A 367 1.15 -13.70 14.59
N GLY A 368 1.99 -12.79 14.08
CA GLY A 368 3.38 -13.08 13.73
C GLY A 368 3.56 -13.97 12.49
N ASP A 369 2.52 -14.18 11.68
CA ASP A 369 2.59 -14.93 10.42
C ASP A 369 3.11 -14.02 9.29
N LEU A 370 4.42 -13.82 9.30
CA LEU A 370 5.12 -12.97 8.32
C LEU A 370 5.00 -13.50 6.88
N THR A 371 4.85 -14.81 6.71
CA THR A 371 4.67 -15.43 5.38
C THR A 371 3.33 -15.03 4.78
N ALA A 372 2.25 -15.13 5.57
CA ALA A 372 0.93 -14.70 5.13
C ALA A 372 0.87 -13.18 4.90
N ALA A 373 1.45 -12.37 5.81
CA ALA A 373 1.52 -10.92 5.66
C ALA A 373 2.26 -10.52 4.37
N GLY A 374 3.42 -11.12 4.13
CA GLY A 374 4.21 -10.88 2.92
C GLY A 374 3.54 -11.33 1.63
N ALA A 375 2.82 -12.46 1.66
CA ALA A 375 2.02 -12.92 0.53
C ALA A 375 0.88 -11.94 0.18
N ALA A 376 0.24 -11.36 1.20
CA ALA A 376 -0.78 -10.31 1.01
C ALA A 376 -0.18 -9.04 0.39
N MET A 377 1.01 -8.60 0.85
CA MET A 377 1.73 -7.47 0.24
C MET A 377 2.05 -7.72 -1.24
N ALA A 378 2.58 -8.90 -1.57
CA ALA A 378 2.89 -9.25 -2.97
C ALA A 378 1.62 -9.33 -3.85
N ALA A 379 0.49 -9.79 -3.29
CA ALA A 379 -0.79 -9.81 -3.98
C ALA A 379 -1.35 -8.39 -4.20
N SER A 380 -1.20 -7.50 -3.22
CA SER A 380 -1.52 -6.07 -3.36
C SER A 380 -0.72 -5.45 -4.49
N HIS A 381 0.60 -5.69 -4.58
CA HIS A 381 1.41 -5.16 -5.68
C HIS A 381 0.89 -5.59 -7.05
N ARG A 382 0.59 -6.88 -7.23
CA ARG A 382 0.03 -7.39 -8.50
C ARG A 382 -1.31 -6.71 -8.82
N SER A 383 -2.18 -6.53 -7.82
CA SER A 383 -3.44 -5.83 -8.04
C SER A 383 -3.23 -4.36 -8.43
N LEU A 384 -2.26 -3.68 -7.84
CA LEU A 384 -1.92 -2.29 -8.19
C LEU A 384 -1.30 -2.17 -9.58
N ALA A 385 -0.53 -3.17 -10.02
CA ALA A 385 0.04 -3.22 -11.36
C ALA A 385 -1.03 -3.56 -12.42
N ASP A 386 -1.80 -4.62 -12.20
CA ASP A 386 -2.67 -5.22 -13.22
C ASP A 386 -4.09 -4.64 -13.23
N ASP A 387 -4.72 -4.54 -12.06
CA ASP A 387 -6.10 -4.08 -11.92
C ASP A 387 -6.18 -2.56 -11.72
N PHE A 388 -5.21 -1.97 -11.03
CA PHE A 388 -5.20 -0.53 -10.77
C PHE A 388 -4.29 0.27 -11.71
N GLU A 389 -3.33 -0.37 -12.37
CA GLU A 389 -2.42 0.25 -13.35
C GLU A 389 -1.76 1.53 -12.81
N VAL A 390 -1.19 1.45 -11.60
CA VAL A 390 -0.41 2.53 -10.97
C VAL A 390 1.05 2.17 -10.74
N SER A 391 1.48 0.96 -11.10
CA SER A 391 2.89 0.58 -11.05
C SER A 391 3.68 1.09 -12.26
N THR A 392 4.99 0.88 -12.25
CA THR A 392 5.90 1.14 -13.38
C THR A 392 6.89 -0.02 -13.52
N PRO A 393 7.54 -0.19 -14.69
CA PRO A 393 8.52 -1.25 -14.87
C PRO A 393 9.66 -1.22 -13.84
N GLU A 394 10.05 -0.03 -13.38
CA GLU A 394 11.07 0.14 -12.33
C GLU A 394 10.58 -0.35 -10.97
N LEU A 395 9.32 -0.08 -10.61
CA LEU A 395 8.70 -0.60 -9.39
C LEU A 395 8.53 -2.12 -9.47
N ASP A 396 8.02 -2.64 -10.58
CA ASP A 396 7.78 -4.07 -10.80
C ASP A 396 9.09 -4.86 -10.73
N ALA A 397 10.15 -4.37 -11.38
CA ALA A 397 11.46 -4.99 -11.34
C ALA A 397 12.06 -5.00 -9.93
N LEU A 398 11.92 -3.90 -9.18
CA LEU A 398 12.41 -3.81 -7.80
C LEU A 398 11.65 -4.76 -6.87
N VAL A 399 10.32 -4.85 -7.00
CA VAL A 399 9.52 -5.82 -6.22
C VAL A 399 9.91 -7.25 -6.57
N ALA A 400 10.06 -7.57 -7.86
CA ALA A 400 10.47 -8.90 -8.29
C ALA A 400 11.86 -9.30 -7.75
N GLU A 401 12.80 -8.36 -7.75
CA GLU A 401 14.14 -8.56 -7.16
C GLU A 401 14.04 -8.88 -5.66
N LEU A 402 13.29 -8.05 -4.91
CA LEU A 402 13.13 -8.23 -3.47
C LEU A 402 12.45 -9.55 -3.13
N LEU A 403 11.39 -9.93 -3.84
CA LEU A 403 10.70 -11.20 -3.62
C LEU A 403 11.55 -12.43 -3.96
N ALA A 404 12.60 -12.27 -4.78
CA ALA A 404 13.56 -13.32 -5.07
C ALA A 404 14.68 -13.43 -4.00
N THR A 405 14.82 -12.44 -3.11
CA THR A 405 15.82 -12.42 -2.05
C THR A 405 15.36 -13.27 -0.86
N ARG A 406 16.18 -14.27 -0.47
CA ARG A 406 15.93 -15.06 0.74
C ARG A 406 15.93 -14.16 1.97
N GLY A 407 14.91 -14.31 2.81
CA GLY A 407 14.70 -13.50 4.02
C GLY A 407 13.79 -12.29 3.79
N VAL A 408 13.35 -12.03 2.55
CA VAL A 408 12.25 -11.11 2.29
C VAL A 408 10.93 -11.89 2.33
N TYR A 409 10.00 -11.45 3.17
CA TYR A 409 8.68 -12.06 3.30
C TYR A 409 7.71 -11.52 2.24
N GLY A 410 7.77 -10.22 1.94
CA GLY A 410 6.92 -9.59 0.95
C GLY A 410 7.41 -8.20 0.58
N ALA A 411 7.04 -7.74 -0.62
CA ALA A 411 7.36 -6.41 -1.11
C ALA A 411 6.25 -5.89 -2.03
N ARG A 412 6.05 -4.57 -2.03
CA ARG A 412 5.12 -3.88 -2.91
C ARG A 412 5.49 -2.41 -3.08
N LEU A 413 5.06 -1.78 -4.17
CA LEU A 413 5.03 -0.32 -4.25
C LEU A 413 4.26 0.27 -3.05
N THR A 414 4.57 1.50 -2.63
CA THR A 414 3.84 2.21 -1.56
C THR A 414 3.50 3.65 -1.97
N GLY A 415 2.32 4.11 -1.57
CA GLY A 415 1.75 5.41 -1.90
C GLY A 415 1.08 5.43 -3.28
N GLY A 416 0.86 6.62 -3.84
CA GLY A 416 0.05 6.80 -5.07
C GLY A 416 0.62 6.22 -6.38
N GLY A 417 1.71 5.46 -6.35
CA GLY A 417 2.32 4.84 -7.54
C GLY A 417 3.00 5.82 -8.51
N PHE A 418 3.16 5.37 -9.76
CA PHE A 418 3.80 6.09 -10.87
C PHE A 418 5.26 6.49 -10.60
N GLY A 419 5.97 5.66 -9.83
CA GLY A 419 7.30 5.90 -9.29
C GLY A 419 7.30 6.01 -7.76
N GLY A 420 8.41 6.48 -7.19
CA GLY A 420 8.62 6.56 -5.74
C GLY A 420 9.19 5.26 -5.18
N CYS A 421 8.65 4.81 -4.04
CA CYS A 421 9.24 3.72 -3.26
C CYS A 421 8.49 2.38 -3.36
N VAL A 422 9.23 1.32 -3.07
CA VAL A 422 8.76 -0.01 -2.69
C VAL A 422 8.99 -0.18 -1.19
N VAL A 423 8.02 -0.74 -0.48
CA VAL A 423 8.19 -1.22 0.89
C VAL A 423 8.42 -2.73 0.88
N ALA A 424 9.40 -3.18 1.65
CA ALA A 424 9.70 -4.59 1.89
C ALA A 424 9.55 -4.92 3.38
N LEU A 425 8.99 -6.09 3.65
CA LEU A 425 8.99 -6.77 4.94
C LEU A 425 10.04 -7.88 4.90
N ALA A 426 11.07 -7.78 5.73
CA ALA A 426 12.22 -8.68 5.66
C ALA A 426 12.81 -9.03 7.05
N GLU A 427 13.63 -10.07 7.09
CA GLU A 427 14.52 -10.36 8.20
C GLU A 427 15.56 -9.22 8.37
N PRO A 428 15.98 -8.91 9.60
CA PRO A 428 16.94 -7.84 9.86
C PRO A 428 18.26 -8.02 9.09
N GLY A 429 18.70 -6.95 8.41
CA GLY A 429 19.96 -6.90 7.66
C GLY A 429 19.93 -7.57 6.29
N VAL A 430 18.79 -8.13 5.85
CA VAL A 430 18.68 -8.75 4.50
C VAL A 430 18.58 -7.70 3.40
N VAL A 431 17.80 -6.62 3.64
CA VAL A 431 17.64 -5.53 2.68
C VAL A 431 18.37 -4.30 3.20
N VAL A 432 19.48 -3.96 2.57
CA VAL A 432 20.34 -2.85 3.02
C VAL A 432 20.33 -1.73 1.99
N PRO A 433 19.80 -0.54 2.32
CA PRO A 433 19.90 0.64 1.48
C PRO A 433 21.35 1.02 1.18
N SER A 434 21.60 1.62 0.02
CA SER A 434 22.95 2.05 -0.39
C SER A 434 22.89 3.31 -1.26
N ASP A 435 24.04 3.92 -1.54
CA ASP A 435 24.11 5.11 -2.41
C ASP A 435 23.57 4.84 -3.82
N SER A 436 23.76 3.62 -4.33
CA SER A 436 23.22 3.20 -5.63
C SER A 436 21.77 2.75 -5.56
N ARG A 437 21.23 2.55 -4.37
CA ARG A 437 19.85 2.13 -4.11
C ARG A 437 19.31 2.89 -2.89
N PRO A 438 18.96 4.17 -3.05
CA PRO A 438 18.50 5.00 -1.94
C PRO A 438 17.31 4.38 -1.25
N GLY A 439 17.33 4.38 0.07
CA GLY A 439 16.29 3.77 0.88
C GLY A 439 16.51 3.97 2.36
N TRP A 440 15.57 3.49 3.15
CA TRP A 440 15.49 3.74 4.58
C TRP A 440 14.99 2.49 5.29
N VAL A 441 15.68 2.11 6.37
CA VAL A 441 15.16 1.15 7.34
C VAL A 441 14.27 1.94 8.29
N LEU A 442 13.01 1.57 8.38
CA LEU A 442 11.96 2.37 9.00
C LEU A 442 11.51 1.76 10.31
N ARG A 443 11.29 2.60 11.31
CA ARG A 443 10.77 2.18 12.62
C ARG A 443 9.44 2.86 12.92
N ALA A 444 8.47 2.08 13.38
CA ALA A 444 7.20 2.62 13.83
C ALA A 444 7.39 3.61 14.99
N SER A 445 6.91 4.83 14.83
CA SER A 445 7.10 5.95 15.75
C SER A 445 5.79 6.34 16.46
N ALA A 446 5.90 7.20 17.47
CA ALA A 446 4.74 7.84 18.09
C ALA A 446 4.22 8.96 17.18
N GLY A 447 2.93 9.24 17.24
CA GLY A 447 2.27 10.29 16.47
C GLY A 447 2.73 11.71 16.81
N ALA A 448 2.15 12.66 16.09
CA ALA A 448 2.48 14.07 16.20
C ALA A 448 2.36 14.61 17.63
N SER A 449 3.21 15.58 17.96
CA SER A 449 3.33 16.16 19.29
C SER A 449 3.61 17.66 19.23
N VAL A 450 3.28 18.36 20.31
CA VAL A 450 3.52 19.80 20.46
C VAL A 450 4.18 20.07 21.80
N GLU A 451 5.24 20.87 21.79
CA GLU A 451 5.97 21.31 22.98
C GLU A 451 5.95 22.84 23.07
N VAL A 452 5.84 23.35 24.29
CA VAL A 452 5.89 24.78 24.60
C VAL A 452 7.16 25.04 25.36
N VAL A 453 8.07 25.80 24.75
CA VAL A 453 9.32 26.17 25.39
C VAL A 453 9.06 27.46 26.17
N GLN A 454 8.93 27.34 27.49
CA GLN A 454 8.85 28.52 28.35
C GLN A 454 10.18 29.28 28.28
N SER A 455 10.12 30.57 27.94
CA SER A 455 11.28 31.46 28.05
C SER A 455 11.66 31.59 29.53
N SER A 456 12.83 31.08 29.90
CA SER A 456 13.43 31.24 31.24
C SER A 456 13.78 32.69 31.54
#